data_AF-A0A525BYY1-F1
#
_entry.id   AF-A0A525BYY1-F1
#
_cell.length_a   1.000
_cell.length_b   1.000
_cell.length_c   1.000
_cell.angle_alpha   90.00
_cell.angle_beta   90.00
_cell.angle_gamma   90.00
#
_symmetry.space_group_name_H-M   'P 1'
#
loop_
_entity.id
_entity.type
_entity.pdbx_description
1 polymer ?
#
loop_
_entity_poly.entity_id
_entity_poly.type
_entity_poly.pdbx_seq_one_letter_code
_entity_poly.pdbx_strand_id
1 'polypeptide(L)'
;IGPVSPCEVGVSVFNAQGEYLPESSVRGMTASWFDPHSTQTRSRTCEDCHLDPKSLGLGSGRFVPGLETMVRHTVQEGEVSDVLVDPGGNSEWRFNREGGRPFGQEEQQAILRVGPCLPCHGQYTDPVMREFPRAWERLIRGEASECSMAHNVP
;
A
#
# COMPACT_ATOMS: atom_id res chain seq x y z
N ILE A 1 -4.42 -5.90 1.11
CA ILE A 1 -4.94 -4.90 2.08
C ILE A 1 -6.32 -4.48 1.56
N GLY A 2 -7.37 -4.63 2.34
CA GLY A 2 -8.76 -4.33 1.94
C GLY A 2 -9.26 -2.97 2.43
N PRO A 3 -10.54 -2.61 2.16
CA PRO A 3 -11.16 -1.42 2.73
C PRO A 3 -10.89 -1.34 4.24
N VAL A 4 -10.45 -0.18 4.69
CA VAL A 4 -10.13 0.09 6.09
C VAL A 4 -11.29 0.89 6.66
N SER A 5 -11.86 0.44 7.77
CA SER A 5 -12.69 1.33 8.59
C SER A 5 -11.77 2.15 9.50
N PRO A 6 -11.78 3.48 9.38
CA PRO A 6 -11.24 4.33 10.42
C PRO A 6 -12.02 4.08 11.71
N CYS A 7 -11.35 3.55 12.73
CA CYS A 7 -11.88 3.50 14.07
C CYS A 7 -11.08 4.47 14.91
N GLU A 8 -11.71 5.50 15.45
CA GLU A 8 -11.08 6.35 16.43
C GLU A 8 -11.22 5.68 17.81
N VAL A 9 -10.09 5.46 18.48
CA VAL A 9 -10.08 4.92 19.84
C VAL A 9 -9.52 6.00 20.76
N GLY A 10 -10.34 6.38 21.74
CA GLY A 10 -10.01 7.31 22.80
C GLY A 10 -10.13 6.63 24.16
N VAL A 11 -9.10 6.73 24.98
CA VAL A 11 -9.11 6.39 26.40
C VAL A 11 -8.75 7.64 27.17
N SER A 12 -9.69 8.17 27.95
CA SER A 12 -9.46 9.27 28.86
C SER A 12 -9.25 8.75 30.28
N VAL A 13 -8.13 9.11 30.89
CA VAL A 13 -7.79 8.72 32.26
C VAL A 13 -8.10 9.89 33.19
N PHE A 14 -8.71 9.59 34.33
CA PHE A 14 -9.01 10.56 35.38
C PHE A 14 -8.40 10.08 36.71
N ASN A 15 -7.92 11.01 37.54
CA ASN A 15 -7.46 10.66 38.89
C ASN A 15 -8.64 10.44 39.86
N ALA A 16 -8.34 10.08 41.11
CA ALA A 16 -9.36 9.83 42.13
C ALA A 16 -10.22 11.07 42.45
N GLN A 17 -9.74 12.27 42.13
CA GLN A 17 -10.42 13.54 42.29
C GLN A 17 -11.28 13.91 41.06
N GLY A 18 -11.27 13.08 40.01
CA GLY A 18 -11.99 13.32 38.77
C GLY A 18 -11.29 14.26 37.79
N GLU A 19 -10.03 14.60 38.02
CA GLU A 19 -9.25 15.47 37.13
C GLU A 19 -8.70 14.66 35.96
N TYR A 20 -8.82 15.20 34.75
CA TYR A 20 -8.33 14.57 33.52
C TYR A 20 -6.79 14.55 33.46
N LEU A 21 -6.23 13.39 33.12
CA LEU A 21 -4.80 13.15 33.01
C LEU A 21 -4.39 12.98 31.54
N PRO A 22 -3.95 14.05 30.85
CA PRO A 22 -3.66 14.01 29.41
C PRO A 22 -2.50 13.05 29.05
N GLU A 23 -1.43 13.04 29.84
CA GLU A 23 -0.24 12.19 29.64
C GLU A 23 -0.55 10.69 29.72
N SER A 24 -1.60 10.32 30.47
CA SER A 24 -2.06 8.93 30.62
C SER A 24 -3.21 8.59 29.69
N SER A 25 -3.75 9.59 28.99
CA SER A 25 -4.85 9.42 28.05
C SER A 25 -4.30 9.19 26.66
N VAL A 26 -5.02 8.42 25.86
CA VAL A 26 -4.62 8.12 24.48
C VAL A 26 -5.80 8.40 23.55
N ARG A 27 -5.51 9.08 22.45
CA ARG A 27 -6.42 9.23 21.33
C ARG A 27 -5.65 8.86 20.07
N GLY A 28 -6.20 7.95 19.28
CA GLY A 28 -5.52 7.48 18.09
C GLY A 28 -6.49 6.92 17.08
N MET A 29 -6.13 7.08 15.80
CA MET A 29 -6.82 6.40 14.73
C MET A 29 -6.26 4.98 14.62
N THR A 30 -7.13 3.97 14.72
CA THR A 30 -6.77 2.58 14.44
C THR A 30 -7.42 2.12 13.15
N ALA A 31 -6.64 1.41 12.36
CA ALA A 31 -7.10 0.77 11.13
C ALA A 31 -7.68 -0.59 11.50
N SER A 32 -8.99 -0.76 11.30
CA SER A 32 -9.60 -2.10 11.27
C SER A 32 -9.92 -2.45 9.82
N TRP A 33 -9.44 -3.59 9.35
CA TRP A 33 -9.67 -4.03 7.97
C TRP A 33 -11.06 -4.66 7.88
N PHE A 34 -11.91 -4.09 7.02
CA PHE A 34 -13.28 -4.57 6.78
C PHE A 34 -13.32 -5.87 5.97
N ASP A 35 -12.23 -6.17 5.27
CA ASP A 35 -12.07 -7.36 4.43
C ASP A 35 -10.69 -7.98 4.68
N PRO A 36 -10.48 -8.57 5.88
CA PRO A 36 -9.22 -9.21 6.19
C PRO A 36 -9.05 -10.45 5.30
N HIS A 37 -7.81 -10.74 4.91
CA HIS A 37 -7.48 -11.92 4.09
C HIS A 37 -7.90 -13.27 4.74
N SER A 38 -8.38 -13.26 6.00
CA SER A 38 -8.86 -14.42 6.75
C SER A 38 -10.35 -14.72 6.60
N THR A 39 -11.16 -13.84 5.99
CA THR A 39 -12.61 -14.06 5.79
C THR A 39 -13.00 -14.36 4.35
N GLN A 40 -12.04 -14.36 3.41
CA GLN A 40 -12.28 -14.61 2.00
C GLN A 40 -11.97 -16.08 1.64
N THR A 41 -12.72 -16.62 0.66
CA THR A 41 -12.53 -17.99 0.16
C THR A 41 -11.37 -18.11 -0.83
N ARG A 42 -10.89 -16.97 -1.36
CA ARG A 42 -9.79 -16.89 -2.33
C ARG A 42 -8.92 -15.68 -2.00
N SER A 43 -7.66 -15.76 -2.37
CA SER A 43 -6.78 -14.60 -2.35
C SER A 43 -7.23 -13.58 -3.40
N ARG A 44 -6.87 -12.32 -3.18
CA ARG A 44 -6.96 -11.25 -4.19
C ARG A 44 -6.10 -11.58 -5.40
N THR A 45 -6.36 -10.91 -6.53
CA THR A 45 -5.51 -11.03 -7.71
C THR A 45 -4.18 -10.31 -7.48
N CYS A 46 -3.19 -10.59 -8.32
CA CYS A 46 -1.90 -9.90 -8.25
C CYS A 46 -2.09 -8.40 -8.51
N GLU A 47 -2.93 -8.08 -9.49
CA GLU A 47 -3.27 -6.74 -9.92
C GLU A 47 -3.93 -5.94 -8.79
N ASP A 48 -4.83 -6.55 -8.03
CA ASP A 48 -5.49 -5.89 -6.89
C ASP A 48 -4.51 -5.40 -5.83
N CYS A 49 -3.34 -6.03 -5.67
CA CYS A 49 -2.35 -5.63 -4.68
C CYS A 49 -1.25 -4.75 -5.29
N HIS A 50 -0.86 -4.98 -6.54
CA HIS A 50 0.28 -4.32 -7.18
C HIS A 50 -0.12 -3.12 -8.06
N LEU A 51 -1.40 -2.97 -8.41
CA LEU A 51 -1.93 -1.93 -9.29
C LEU A 51 -3.06 -1.10 -8.65
N ASP A 52 -3.31 -1.25 -7.35
CA ASP A 52 -4.21 -0.38 -6.58
C ASP A 52 -3.46 0.34 -5.42
N PRO A 53 -3.35 1.68 -5.43
CA PRO A 53 -2.66 2.43 -4.37
C PRO A 53 -3.37 2.28 -3.03
N LYS A 54 -4.70 2.09 -3.03
CA LYS A 54 -5.48 1.89 -1.81
C LYS A 54 -5.08 0.59 -1.11
N SER A 55 -4.82 -0.45 -1.89
CA SER A 55 -4.28 -1.73 -1.42
C SER A 55 -2.82 -1.64 -0.94
N LEU A 56 -2.13 -0.51 -1.11
CA LEU A 56 -0.83 -0.24 -0.46
C LEU A 56 -0.95 0.68 0.74
N GLY A 57 -2.15 1.15 1.07
CA GLY A 57 -2.37 2.13 2.11
C GLY A 57 -2.11 3.57 1.67
N LEU A 58 -1.86 3.81 0.38
CA LEU A 58 -1.69 5.15 -0.21
C LEU A 58 -3.04 5.85 -0.46
N GLY A 59 -4.14 5.29 0.04
CA GLY A 59 -5.48 5.84 -0.11
C GLY A 59 -5.99 5.86 -1.55
N SER A 60 -7.08 6.58 -1.77
CA SER A 60 -7.73 6.72 -3.06
C SER A 60 -6.92 7.66 -3.96
N GLY A 61 -6.33 7.09 -5.01
CA GLY A 61 -5.49 7.81 -5.96
C GLY A 61 -5.36 7.06 -7.28
N ARG A 62 -4.72 7.70 -8.25
CA ARG A 62 -4.41 7.10 -9.55
C ARG A 62 -2.91 6.96 -9.70
N PHE A 63 -2.45 5.78 -10.10
CA PHE A 63 -1.09 5.61 -10.58
C PHE A 63 -0.89 6.36 -11.89
N VAL A 64 0.20 7.11 -11.96
CA VAL A 64 0.74 7.61 -13.22
C VAL A 64 1.68 6.53 -13.74
N PRO A 65 1.34 5.85 -14.86
CA PRO A 65 2.16 4.76 -15.37
C PRO A 65 3.56 5.24 -15.78
N GLY A 66 4.57 4.49 -15.39
CA GLY A 66 5.98 4.72 -15.67
C GLY A 66 6.85 3.68 -14.93
N LEU A 67 8.13 3.55 -15.29
CA LEU A 67 9.07 2.70 -14.54
C LEU A 67 9.21 3.14 -13.08
N GLU A 68 9.06 4.45 -12.84
CA GLU A 68 8.76 5.01 -11.52
C GLU A 68 7.26 5.25 -11.43
N THR A 69 6.54 4.30 -10.85
CA THR A 69 5.10 4.44 -10.63
C THR A 69 4.85 5.50 -9.57
N MET A 70 4.30 6.65 -9.97
CA MET A 70 3.92 7.74 -9.06
C MET A 70 2.45 7.62 -8.66
N VAL A 71 2.14 7.89 -7.40
CA VAL A 71 0.74 8.00 -6.93
C VAL A 71 0.32 9.45 -6.97
N ARG A 72 -0.74 9.75 -7.73
CA ARG A 72 -1.46 11.01 -7.61
C ARG A 72 -2.70 10.77 -6.76
N HIS A 73 -2.68 11.28 -5.54
CA HIS A 73 -3.86 11.27 -4.69
C HIS A 73 -4.91 12.22 -5.25
N THR A 74 -6.16 11.77 -5.23
CA THR A 74 -7.33 12.61 -5.49
C THR A 74 -8.08 12.71 -4.17
N VAL A 75 -7.61 13.57 -3.28
CA VAL A 75 -8.33 13.89 -2.03
C VAL A 75 -9.03 15.22 -2.26
N GLN A 76 -10.35 15.24 -2.14
CA GLN A 76 -11.12 16.49 -2.13
C GLN A 76 -11.02 17.14 -0.73
N GLU A 77 -10.98 18.47 -0.67
CA GLU A 77 -11.00 19.18 0.62
C GLU A 77 -12.24 18.77 1.43
N GLY A 78 -12.04 18.33 2.68
CA GLY A 78 -13.12 17.94 3.59
C GLY A 78 -13.41 16.43 3.68
N GLU A 79 -12.76 15.59 2.88
CA GLU A 79 -12.85 14.13 3.05
C GLU A 79 -11.86 13.63 4.12
N VAL A 80 -12.30 12.63 4.91
CA VAL A 80 -11.39 11.90 5.80
C VAL A 80 -10.41 11.13 4.93
N SER A 81 -9.13 11.49 5.03
CA SER A 81 -8.07 10.82 4.29
C SER A 81 -8.09 9.31 4.55
N ASP A 82 -8.25 8.51 3.49
CA ASP A 82 -8.09 7.05 3.52
C ASP A 82 -6.63 6.62 3.31
N VAL A 83 -5.70 7.60 3.38
CA VAL A 83 -4.26 7.37 3.36
C VAL A 83 -3.84 6.81 4.73
N LEU A 84 -3.46 5.54 4.72
CA LEU A 84 -2.90 4.82 5.85
C LEU A 84 -1.41 5.15 6.02
N VAL A 85 -0.69 5.29 4.90
CA VAL A 85 0.76 5.50 4.85
C VAL A 85 1.08 6.47 3.72
N ASP A 86 2.05 7.35 3.94
CA ASP A 86 2.56 8.23 2.89
C ASP A 86 3.56 7.49 1.96
N PRO A 87 3.93 8.09 0.80
CA PRO A 87 4.95 7.53 -0.09
C PRO A 87 6.37 7.41 0.52
N GLY A 88 6.61 8.06 1.66
CA GLY A 88 7.84 7.92 2.46
C GLY A 88 7.80 6.75 3.44
N GLY A 89 6.65 6.09 3.60
CA GLY A 89 6.46 4.99 4.56
C GLY A 89 6.03 5.44 5.96
N ASN A 90 5.69 6.71 6.16
CA ASN A 90 5.24 7.23 7.46
C ASN A 90 3.74 7.02 7.64
N SER A 91 3.33 6.73 8.88
CA SER A 91 1.93 6.48 9.21
C SER A 91 1.62 6.93 10.63
N GLU A 92 0.53 7.67 10.77
CA GLU A 92 -0.02 8.09 12.07
C GLU A 92 -1.00 7.05 12.64
N TRP A 93 -1.25 5.97 11.90
CA TRP A 93 -2.24 4.96 12.26
C TRP A 93 -1.65 3.92 13.20
N ARG A 94 -2.46 3.51 14.17
CA ARG A 94 -2.09 2.47 15.14
C ARG A 94 -2.65 1.11 14.73
N PHE A 95 -1.83 0.08 14.90
CA PHE A 95 -2.15 -1.29 14.55
C PHE A 95 -2.25 -2.16 15.80
N ASN A 96 -3.26 -3.03 15.84
CA ASN A 96 -3.57 -3.84 17.03
C ASN A 96 -2.64 -5.06 17.19
N ARG A 97 -1.87 -5.41 16.15
CA ARG A 97 -0.91 -6.51 16.19
C ARG A 97 0.49 -5.95 16.47
N GLU A 98 1.20 -6.57 17.41
CA GLU A 98 2.61 -6.25 17.67
C GLU A 98 3.44 -6.38 16.37
N GLY A 99 4.25 -5.36 16.08
CA GLY A 99 5.01 -5.26 14.83
C GLY A 99 4.17 -4.95 13.58
N GLY A 100 2.85 -4.78 13.71
CA GLY A 100 1.99 -4.34 12.62
C GLY A 100 2.33 -2.92 12.18
N ARG A 101 2.72 -2.77 10.92
CA ARG A 101 3.01 -1.47 10.29
C ARG A 101 2.61 -1.53 8.81
N PRO A 102 2.40 -0.39 8.14
CA PRO A 102 2.27 -0.37 6.70
C PRO A 102 3.64 -0.60 6.04
N PHE A 103 3.64 -0.77 4.72
CA PHE A 103 4.86 -0.90 3.93
C PHE A 103 5.68 0.40 3.98
N GLY A 104 7.00 0.27 4.14
CA GLY A 104 7.94 1.38 4.03
C GLY A 104 8.18 1.77 2.57
N GLN A 105 8.86 2.89 2.32
CA GLN A 105 9.10 3.40 0.97
C GLN A 105 9.71 2.35 0.03
N GLU A 106 10.77 1.65 0.45
CA GLU A 106 11.43 0.64 -0.37
C GLU A 106 10.52 -0.54 -0.72
N GLU A 107 9.71 -0.98 0.26
CA GLU A 107 8.73 -2.06 0.06
C GLU A 107 7.62 -1.62 -0.90
N GLN A 108 7.11 -0.41 -0.74
CA GLN A 108 6.11 0.17 -1.64
C GLN A 108 6.67 0.24 -3.08
N GLN A 109 7.87 0.76 -3.27
CA GLN A 109 8.51 0.84 -4.58
C GLN A 109 8.76 -0.54 -5.20
N ALA A 110 9.18 -1.53 -4.40
CA ALA A 110 9.36 -2.89 -4.87
C ALA A 110 8.05 -3.52 -5.35
N ILE A 111 6.94 -3.33 -4.61
CA ILE A 111 5.62 -3.82 -5.00
C ILE A 111 5.14 -3.14 -6.28
N LEU A 112 5.26 -1.82 -6.36
CA LEU A 112 4.83 -1.03 -7.52
C LEU A 112 5.64 -1.33 -8.79
N ARG A 113 6.92 -1.68 -8.64
CA ARG A 113 7.78 -2.07 -9.78
C ARG A 113 7.23 -3.27 -10.55
N VAL A 114 6.57 -4.20 -9.86
CA VAL A 114 5.99 -5.40 -10.47
C VAL A 114 4.67 -5.08 -11.18
N GLY A 115 3.91 -4.09 -10.69
CA GLY A 115 2.59 -3.73 -11.17
C GLY A 115 2.47 -3.66 -12.70
N PRO A 116 3.28 -2.84 -13.39
CA PRO A 116 3.22 -2.68 -14.85
C PRO A 116 3.45 -3.98 -15.65
N CYS A 117 4.08 -5.01 -15.06
CA CYS A 117 4.33 -6.28 -15.72
C CYS A 117 3.11 -7.23 -15.69
N LEU A 118 2.26 -7.13 -14.67
CA LEU A 118 1.19 -8.09 -14.39
C LEU A 118 0.12 -8.22 -15.48
N PRO A 119 -0.27 -7.16 -16.22
CA PRO A 119 -1.23 -7.31 -17.32
C PRO A 119 -0.79 -8.30 -18.41
N CYS A 120 0.52 -8.50 -18.60
CA CYS A 120 1.07 -9.45 -19.54
C CYS A 120 1.63 -10.72 -18.86
N HIS A 121 2.12 -10.59 -17.63
CA HIS A 121 2.83 -11.64 -16.88
C HIS A 121 2.13 -12.01 -15.56
N GLY A 122 0.82 -12.23 -15.59
CA GLY A 122 -0.01 -12.42 -14.38
C GLY A 122 0.06 -13.81 -13.71
N GLN A 123 0.88 -14.74 -14.21
CA GLN A 123 0.96 -16.12 -13.70
C GLN A 123 2.25 -16.38 -12.93
N TYR A 124 2.16 -17.12 -11.82
CA TYR A 124 3.34 -17.56 -11.04
C TYR A 124 4.34 -18.39 -11.86
N THR A 125 3.86 -19.09 -12.88
CA THR A 125 4.70 -19.91 -13.77
C THR A 125 5.38 -19.11 -14.86
N ASP A 126 5.06 -17.82 -15.01
CA ASP A 126 5.63 -16.96 -16.03
C ASP A 126 7.15 -16.81 -15.85
N PRO A 127 7.98 -17.06 -16.88
CA PRO A 127 9.43 -16.92 -16.78
C PRO A 127 9.90 -15.53 -16.33
N VAL A 128 9.18 -14.47 -16.74
CA VAL A 128 9.49 -13.09 -16.32
C VAL A 128 9.28 -12.93 -14.81
N MET A 129 8.26 -13.55 -14.25
CA MET A 129 8.00 -13.49 -12.80
C MET A 129 8.94 -14.40 -12.01
N ARG A 130 9.30 -15.57 -12.55
CA ARG A 130 10.23 -16.51 -11.90
C ARG A 130 11.67 -16.00 -11.85
N GLU A 131 12.12 -15.32 -12.90
CA GLU A 131 13.45 -14.71 -13.01
C GLU A 131 13.37 -13.18 -13.01
N PHE A 132 12.49 -12.61 -12.18
CA PHE A 132 12.20 -11.17 -12.18
C PHE A 132 13.43 -10.26 -12.15
N PRO A 133 14.45 -10.47 -11.30
CA PRO A 133 15.65 -9.63 -11.31
C PRO A 133 16.35 -9.61 -12.68
N ARG A 134 16.46 -10.76 -13.33
CA ARG A 134 17.09 -10.89 -14.65
C ARG A 134 16.23 -10.28 -15.76
N ALA A 135 14.92 -10.48 -15.68
CA ALA A 135 13.97 -9.87 -16.63
C ALA A 135 13.99 -8.34 -16.51
N TRP A 136 14.04 -7.82 -15.29
CA TRP A 136 14.20 -6.40 -15.00
C TRP A 136 15.50 -5.85 -15.57
N GLU A 137 16.63 -6.54 -15.38
CA GLU A 137 17.92 -6.16 -15.98
C GLU A 137 17.86 -6.07 -17.51
N ARG A 138 17.21 -7.03 -18.17
CA ARG A 138 17.03 -7.00 -19.62
C ARG A 138 16.17 -5.82 -20.07
N LEU A 139 15.11 -5.52 -19.32
CA LEU A 139 14.25 -4.37 -19.61
C LEU A 139 15.04 -3.06 -19.54
N ILE A 140 15.76 -2.82 -18.43
CA ILE A 140 16.53 -1.57 -18.25
C ILE A 140 17.69 -1.42 -19.24
N ARG A 141 18.22 -2.53 -19.78
CA ARG A 141 19.26 -2.52 -20.83
C ARG A 141 18.68 -2.39 -22.25
N GLY A 142 17.36 -2.34 -22.41
CA GLY A 142 16.71 -2.31 -23.73
C GLY A 142 16.79 -3.64 -24.49
N GLU A 143 17.13 -4.73 -23.82
CA GLU A 143 17.27 -6.08 -24.38
C GLU A 143 15.95 -6.88 -24.39
N ALA A 144 14.87 -6.26 -23.92
CA ALA A 144 13.52 -6.82 -23.90
C ALA A 144 12.70 -6.33 -25.11
N SER A 145 13.16 -6.63 -26.33
CA SER A 145 12.59 -6.11 -27.59
C SER A 145 11.09 -6.35 -27.77
N GLU A 146 10.57 -7.45 -27.20
CA GLU A 146 9.15 -7.82 -27.27
C GLU A 146 8.30 -7.19 -26.16
N CYS A 147 8.91 -6.48 -25.20
CA CYS A 147 8.19 -5.83 -24.10
C CYS A 147 7.74 -4.44 -24.52
N SER A 148 6.43 -4.17 -24.44
CA SER A 148 5.86 -2.85 -24.74
C SER A 148 6.41 -1.71 -23.86
N MET A 149 6.98 -2.05 -22.69
CA MET A 149 7.62 -1.06 -21.81
C MET A 149 9.08 -0.77 -22.18
N ALA A 150 9.74 -1.59 -23.00
CA ALA A 150 11.16 -1.42 -23.33
C ALA A 150 11.44 -0.11 -24.09
N HIS A 151 10.43 0.45 -24.75
CA HIS A 151 10.52 1.74 -25.46
C HIS A 151 10.28 2.96 -24.56
N ASN A 152 9.91 2.74 -23.29
CA ASN A 152 9.63 3.79 -22.29
C ASN A 152 10.68 3.80 -21.16
N VAL A 153 11.83 3.15 -21.39
CA VAL A 153 12.99 3.20 -20.49
C VAL A 153 13.80 4.46 -20.81
N PRO A 154 14.07 5.34 -19.82
CA PRO A 154 14.88 6.54 -20.05
C PRO A 154 16.33 6.22 -20.40
#